data_AF-A0A7C2JMP7-F1
#
_entry.id   AF-A0A7C2JMP7-F1
#
_cell.length_a   1.000
_cell.length_b   1.000
_cell.length_c   1.000
_cell.angle_alpha   90.00
_cell.angle_beta   90.00
_cell.angle_gamma   90.00
#
_symmetry.space_group_name_H-M   'P 1'
#
loop_
_entity.id
_entity.type
_entity.pdbx_description
1 polymer ?
#
loop_
_entity_poly.entity_id
_entity_poly.type
_entity_poly.pdbx_seq_one_letter_code
_entity_poly.pdbx_strand_id
1 'polypeptide(L)'
;MSPAARTTAVQRRTNPPQAARLRPALTSPMLGSTREAGQRPPRGQAKGPVRLVAHPPITRNALAEVTTALNAWLEIDLDALEANVRTLKALLGPVELIAVVKANAYGAGAAAVAPVLEGAGADRFAVVWPHEGYLLRQAGVTRPILVLGHAFPADATQAVRARLTLTCHS
;
A
#
# COMPACT_ATOMS: atom_id res chain seq x y z
N MET A 1 -34.96 -18.62 28.52
CA MET A 1 -34.99 -18.87 27.06
C MET A 1 -34.00 -17.90 26.43
N SER A 2 -32.92 -18.42 25.84
CA SER A 2 -31.76 -17.69 25.31
C SER A 2 -31.75 -17.83 23.78
N PRO A 3 -31.56 -16.78 22.97
CA PRO A 3 -31.40 -16.95 21.53
C PRO A 3 -29.93 -17.12 21.15
N ALA A 4 -29.69 -18.19 20.40
CA ALA A 4 -28.41 -18.71 19.98
C ALA A 4 -27.63 -17.80 19.00
N ALA A 5 -26.31 -17.79 19.19
CA ALA A 5 -25.33 -17.20 18.29
C ALA A 5 -25.35 -17.86 16.90
N ARG A 6 -25.34 -17.03 15.84
CA ARG A 6 -25.13 -17.48 14.46
C ARG A 6 -23.65 -17.34 14.12
N THR A 7 -22.95 -18.47 14.13
CA THR A 7 -21.61 -18.65 13.57
C THR A 7 -21.71 -18.62 12.04
N THR A 8 -21.14 -17.60 11.39
CA THR A 8 -21.00 -17.57 9.93
C THR A 8 -19.64 -18.15 9.55
N ALA A 9 -19.68 -19.33 8.93
CA ALA A 9 -18.52 -20.06 8.47
C ALA A 9 -17.85 -19.38 7.26
N VAL A 10 -16.53 -19.17 7.34
CA VAL A 10 -15.68 -18.81 6.20
C VAL A 10 -15.52 -20.03 5.32
N GLN A 11 -16.15 -20.00 4.15
CA GLN A 11 -16.14 -21.11 3.21
C GLN A 11 -14.86 -21.05 2.35
N ARG A 12 -13.88 -21.90 2.67
CA ARG A 12 -12.68 -22.11 1.84
C ARG A 12 -13.10 -22.66 0.47
N ARG A 13 -12.89 -21.89 -0.60
CA ARG A 13 -13.00 -22.40 -1.97
C ARG A 13 -11.67 -23.01 -2.39
N THR A 14 -11.70 -24.28 -2.75
CA THR A 14 -10.59 -25.03 -3.35
C THR A 14 -10.43 -24.65 -4.82
N ASN A 15 -9.19 -24.47 -5.28
CA ASN A 15 -8.82 -24.07 -6.64
C ASN A 15 -8.93 -25.25 -7.63
N PRO A 16 -9.54 -25.12 -8.83
CA PRO A 16 -9.46 -26.15 -9.87
C PRO A 16 -8.14 -26.08 -10.67
N PRO A 17 -7.74 -27.17 -11.36
CA PRO A 17 -6.38 -27.36 -11.88
C PRO A 17 -6.03 -26.50 -13.10
N GLN A 18 -4.77 -26.07 -13.15
CA GLN A 18 -4.16 -25.23 -14.20
C GLN A 18 -4.13 -25.93 -15.56
N ALA A 19 -4.70 -25.28 -16.58
CA ALA A 19 -4.54 -25.66 -17.98
C ALA A 19 -3.45 -24.79 -18.63
N ALA A 20 -2.39 -25.44 -19.10
CA ALA A 20 -1.35 -24.88 -19.94
C ALA A 20 -1.91 -24.31 -21.26
N ARG A 21 -1.43 -23.14 -21.69
CA ARG A 21 -1.35 -22.69 -23.11
C ARG A 21 -0.48 -21.42 -23.22
N LEU A 22 0.73 -21.59 -23.76
CA LEU A 22 1.23 -21.08 -25.05
C LEU A 22 1.55 -19.57 -25.10
N ARG A 23 2.86 -19.27 -25.14
CA ARG A 23 3.44 -17.95 -25.49
C ARG A 23 3.31 -17.70 -27.00
N PRO A 24 2.91 -16.50 -27.46
CA PRO A 24 3.25 -16.04 -28.80
C PRO A 24 4.48 -15.13 -28.76
N ALA A 25 5.30 -15.28 -29.80
CA ALA A 25 6.57 -14.61 -30.02
C ALA A 25 6.42 -13.12 -30.36
N LEU A 26 7.44 -12.35 -29.97
CA LEU A 26 7.74 -11.00 -30.41
C LEU A 26 8.16 -11.00 -31.89
N THR A 27 7.47 -10.24 -32.74
CA THR A 27 7.92 -9.60 -34.00
C THR A 27 6.71 -8.92 -34.67
N SER A 28 6.59 -7.58 -34.76
CA SER A 28 7.16 -6.66 -35.78
C SER A 28 6.20 -5.44 -35.88
N PRO A 29 6.42 -4.39 -36.70
CA PRO A 29 7.63 -3.63 -37.02
C PRO A 29 7.47 -2.12 -36.67
N MET A 30 8.60 -1.39 -36.69
CA MET A 30 8.65 0.08 -36.66
C MET A 30 7.95 0.67 -37.90
N LEU A 31 6.84 1.36 -37.70
CA LEU A 31 6.22 2.21 -38.73
C LEU A 31 6.37 3.68 -38.31
N GLY A 32 7.24 4.39 -39.02
CA GLY A 32 7.33 5.84 -38.89
C GLY A 32 6.07 6.49 -39.47
N SER A 33 5.45 7.37 -38.68
CA SER A 33 4.45 8.31 -39.19
C SER A 33 4.82 9.73 -38.74
N THR A 34 5.02 10.55 -39.76
CA THR A 34 5.21 11.99 -39.83
C THR A 34 4.41 12.79 -38.80
N ARG A 35 5.03 13.85 -38.26
CA ARG A 35 4.45 14.82 -37.32
C ARG A 35 3.23 15.52 -37.91
N GLU A 36 2.11 15.54 -37.18
CA GLU A 36 1.11 16.61 -37.26
C GLU A 36 1.08 17.38 -35.94
N ALA A 37 1.30 18.70 -36.05
CA ALA A 37 1.30 19.62 -34.93
C ALA A 37 -0.15 19.91 -34.48
N GLY A 38 -0.66 19.13 -33.52
CA GLY A 38 -1.90 19.43 -32.82
C GLY A 38 -1.76 20.72 -32.01
N GLN A 39 -2.53 21.74 -32.38
CA GLN A 39 -2.57 23.04 -31.69
C GLN A 39 -3.03 22.87 -30.23
N ARG A 40 -2.25 23.40 -29.28
CA ARG A 40 -2.63 23.50 -27.85
C ARG A 40 -3.75 24.54 -27.68
N PRO A 41 -4.81 24.25 -26.89
CA PRO A 41 -5.79 25.28 -26.55
C PRO A 41 -5.17 26.33 -25.59
N PRO A 42 -5.60 27.60 -25.66
CA PRO A 42 -5.03 28.67 -24.85
C PRO A 42 -5.39 28.54 -23.36
N ARG A 43 -4.40 28.84 -22.51
CA ARG A 43 -4.54 28.94 -21.05
C ARG A 43 -5.36 30.17 -20.68
N GLY A 44 -6.39 30.00 -19.83
CA GLY A 44 -6.91 31.10 -19.01
C GLY A 44 -8.41 31.38 -19.06
N GLN A 45 -9.28 30.37 -18.91
CA GLN A 45 -10.66 30.61 -18.45
C GLN A 45 -10.81 30.06 -17.04
N ALA A 46 -11.07 30.96 -16.08
CA ALA A 46 -11.31 30.62 -14.68
C ALA A 46 -12.61 29.80 -14.56
N LYS A 47 -12.51 28.58 -14.05
CA LYS A 47 -13.68 27.77 -13.68
C LYS A 47 -14.31 28.38 -12.43
N GLY A 48 -15.65 28.49 -12.44
CA GLY A 48 -16.46 29.09 -11.37
C GLY A 48 -16.31 28.43 -9.99
N PRO A 49 -17.07 28.89 -8.97
CA PRO A 49 -16.81 28.54 -7.58
C PRO A 49 -16.89 27.02 -7.35
N VAL A 50 -15.82 26.46 -6.77
CA VAL A 50 -15.73 25.05 -6.41
C VAL A 50 -16.71 24.79 -5.28
N ARG A 51 -17.78 24.05 -5.57
CA ARG A 51 -18.75 23.60 -4.57
C ARG A 51 -18.14 22.46 -3.76
N LEU A 52 -17.83 22.71 -2.49
CA LEU A 52 -17.48 21.67 -1.53
C LEU A 52 -18.70 20.77 -1.32
N VAL A 53 -18.66 19.56 -1.86
CA VAL A 53 -19.64 18.51 -1.59
C VAL A 53 -19.16 17.74 -0.36
N ALA A 54 -19.95 17.78 0.71
CA ALA A 54 -19.70 16.96 1.89
C ALA A 54 -19.73 15.49 1.48
N HIS A 55 -18.63 14.77 1.71
CA HIS A 55 -18.58 13.34 1.46
C HIS A 55 -19.12 12.60 2.69
N PRO A 56 -20.08 11.67 2.53
CA PRO A 56 -20.62 10.90 3.64
C PRO A 56 -19.52 10.00 4.26
N PRO A 57 -19.68 9.59 5.52
CA PRO A 57 -18.69 8.78 6.22
C PRO A 57 -18.46 7.45 5.49
N ILE A 58 -17.20 7.14 5.20
CA ILE A 58 -16.81 5.93 4.48
C ILE A 58 -17.10 4.73 5.37
N THR A 59 -18.16 3.99 5.04
CA THR A 59 -18.49 2.69 5.64
C THR A 59 -17.87 1.57 4.82
N ARG A 60 -17.71 0.37 5.42
CA ARG A 60 -17.07 -0.81 4.78
C ARG A 60 -17.72 -1.21 3.45
N ASN A 61 -19.01 -0.95 3.25
CA ASN A 61 -19.73 -1.23 2.01
C ASN A 61 -19.44 -0.22 0.90
N ALA A 62 -19.14 1.04 1.24
CA ALA A 62 -18.83 2.08 0.26
C ALA A 62 -17.53 1.80 -0.51
N LEU A 63 -16.56 1.13 0.13
CA LEU A 63 -15.31 0.69 -0.53
C LEU A 63 -15.56 -0.38 -1.60
N ALA A 64 -16.50 -1.31 -1.36
CA ALA A 64 -16.87 -2.33 -2.34
C ALA A 64 -17.61 -1.72 -3.54
N GLU A 65 -18.52 -0.77 -3.33
CA GLU A 65 -19.23 -0.08 -4.41
C GLU A 65 -18.30 0.80 -5.27
N VAL A 66 -17.38 1.54 -4.64
CA VAL A 66 -16.41 2.39 -5.34
C VAL A 66 -15.42 1.56 -6.17
N THR A 67 -15.06 0.36 -5.72
CA THR A 67 -14.18 -0.55 -6.47
C THR A 67 -14.90 -1.36 -7.53
N THR A 68 -16.23 -1.52 -7.45
CA THR A 68 -17.02 -2.23 -8.49
C THR A 68 -16.98 -1.51 -9.85
N ALA A 69 -16.73 -0.19 -9.86
CA ALA A 69 -16.52 0.57 -11.10
C ALA A 69 -15.10 0.41 -11.70
N LEU A 70 -14.16 -0.18 -10.96
CA LEU A 70 -12.79 -0.47 -11.39
C LEU A 70 -12.69 -1.95 -11.75
N ASN A 71 -12.34 -2.27 -13.00
CA ASN A 71 -12.28 -3.64 -13.51
C ASN A 71 -10.94 -4.36 -13.25
N ALA A 72 -10.10 -3.82 -12.37
CA ALA A 72 -8.80 -4.38 -12.03
C ALA A 72 -8.52 -4.25 -10.54
N TRP A 73 -7.94 -5.29 -9.95
CA TRP A 73 -7.52 -5.31 -8.55
C TRP A 73 -6.15 -5.97 -8.41
N LEU A 74 -5.51 -5.73 -7.27
CA LEU A 74 -4.28 -6.40 -6.86
C LEU A 74 -4.62 -7.30 -5.67
N GLU A 75 -4.39 -8.60 -5.84
CA GLU A 75 -4.51 -9.56 -4.74
C GLU A 75 -3.17 -9.68 -4.01
N ILE A 76 -3.19 -9.51 -2.69
CA ILE A 76 -2.01 -9.57 -1.84
C ILE A 76 -2.12 -10.81 -0.96
N ASP A 77 -1.19 -11.74 -1.13
CA ASP A 77 -1.06 -12.92 -0.27
C ASP A 77 -0.26 -12.57 0.99
N LEU A 78 -0.96 -12.45 2.12
CA LEU A 78 -0.37 -12.12 3.41
C LEU A 78 0.42 -13.30 4.00
N ASP A 79 0.02 -14.54 3.72
CA ASP A 79 0.72 -15.74 4.18
C ASP A 79 2.09 -15.84 3.50
N ALA A 80 2.16 -15.49 2.21
CA ALA A 80 3.42 -15.40 1.49
C ALA A 80 4.35 -14.33 2.07
N LEU A 81 3.81 -13.16 2.45
CA LEU A 81 4.61 -12.10 3.09
C LEU A 81 5.16 -12.54 4.44
N GLU A 82 4.35 -13.20 5.26
CA GLU A 82 4.79 -13.77 6.53
C GLU A 82 5.89 -14.82 6.34
N ALA A 83 5.70 -15.75 5.41
CA ALA A 83 6.69 -16.79 5.10
C ALA A 83 8.03 -16.18 4.62
N ASN A 84 7.98 -15.11 3.83
CA ASN A 84 9.17 -14.40 3.36
C ASN A 84 9.94 -13.79 4.54
N VAL A 85 9.27 -13.10 5.46
CA VAL A 85 9.92 -12.50 6.63
C VAL A 85 10.55 -13.57 7.52
N ARG A 86 9.81 -14.66 7.82
CA ARG A 86 10.33 -15.78 8.62
C ARG A 86 11.55 -16.43 7.96
N THR A 87 11.52 -16.60 6.64
CA THR A 87 12.65 -17.14 5.87
C THR A 87 13.87 -16.22 5.97
N LEU A 88 13.68 -14.91 5.77
CA LEU A 88 14.76 -13.94 5.94
C LEU A 88 15.31 -13.97 7.37
N LYS A 89 14.45 -13.97 8.40
CA LYS A 89 14.90 -14.05 9.80
C LYS A 89 15.65 -15.34 10.13
N ALA A 90 15.35 -16.46 9.48
CA ALA A 90 16.08 -17.71 9.65
C ALA A 90 17.45 -17.72 8.94
N LEU A 91 17.55 -17.01 7.81
CA LEU A 91 18.81 -16.87 7.05
C LEU A 91 19.74 -15.81 7.64
N LEU A 92 19.16 -14.78 8.22
CA LEU A 92 19.88 -13.72 8.92
C LEU A 92 20.32 -14.24 10.29
N GLY A 93 21.57 -13.99 10.67
CA GLY A 93 22.04 -14.21 12.03
C GLY A 93 21.40 -13.23 13.04
N PRO A 94 22.07 -12.88 14.15
CA PRO A 94 21.53 -11.96 15.16
C PRO A 94 21.59 -10.49 14.70
N VAL A 95 20.94 -10.19 13.57
CA VAL A 95 20.80 -8.84 13.00
C VAL A 95 19.34 -8.43 12.93
N GLU A 96 19.10 -7.12 12.99
CA GLU A 96 17.77 -6.56 12.83
C GLU A 96 17.34 -6.57 11.36
N LEU A 97 16.09 -6.99 11.12
CA LEU A 97 15.42 -6.85 9.84
C LEU A 97 14.57 -5.58 9.82
N ILE A 98 14.88 -4.67 8.90
CA ILE A 98 14.08 -3.47 8.65
C ILE A 98 13.16 -3.70 7.45
N ALA A 99 11.85 -3.77 7.69
CA ALA A 99 10.84 -3.87 6.65
C ALA A 99 10.56 -2.49 6.03
N VAL A 100 11.05 -2.27 4.80
CA VAL A 100 10.78 -1.04 4.05
C VAL A 100 9.37 -1.14 3.46
N VAL A 101 8.46 -0.25 3.85
CA VAL A 101 7.04 -0.25 3.43
C VAL A 101 6.59 1.11 2.88
N LYS A 102 7.53 1.85 2.27
CA LYS A 102 7.24 3.13 1.59
C LYS A 102 6.23 2.98 0.45
N ALA A 103 5.67 4.10 0.02
CA ALA A 103 4.66 4.18 -1.04
C ALA A 103 3.49 3.23 -0.79
N ASN A 104 2.95 3.25 0.43
CA ASN A 104 1.86 2.36 0.84
C ASN A 104 2.21 0.86 0.68
N ALA A 105 3.38 0.45 1.18
CA ALA A 105 3.96 -0.88 0.98
C ALA A 105 4.05 -1.27 -0.50
N TYR A 106 4.65 -0.40 -1.32
CA TYR A 106 4.77 -0.59 -2.77
C TYR A 106 3.42 -0.79 -3.48
N GLY A 107 2.36 -0.15 -2.97
CA GLY A 107 0.99 -0.29 -3.47
C GLY A 107 0.21 -1.47 -2.89
N ALA A 108 0.81 -2.31 -2.04
CA ALA A 108 0.15 -3.46 -1.43
C ALA A 108 -0.78 -3.13 -0.26
N GLY A 109 -0.74 -1.89 0.26
CA GLY A 109 -1.57 -1.49 1.40
C GLY A 109 -0.83 -1.65 2.73
N ALA A 110 -0.10 -0.61 3.14
CA ALA A 110 0.75 -0.64 4.33
C ALA A 110 0.00 -0.92 5.63
N ALA A 111 -1.25 -0.45 5.76
CA ALA A 111 -2.05 -0.68 6.96
C ALA A 111 -2.40 -2.16 7.21
N ALA A 112 -2.52 -2.96 6.14
CA ALA A 112 -2.75 -4.40 6.24
C ALA A 112 -1.43 -5.18 6.29
N VAL A 113 -0.44 -4.75 5.50
CA VAL A 113 0.86 -5.43 5.38
C VAL A 113 1.70 -5.30 6.64
N ALA A 114 1.84 -4.11 7.20
CA ALA A 114 2.81 -3.88 8.27
C ALA A 114 2.56 -4.70 9.55
N PRO A 115 1.31 -4.86 10.04
CA PRO A 115 1.04 -5.74 11.19
C PRO A 115 1.44 -7.20 10.95
N VAL A 116 1.28 -7.70 9.71
CA VAL A 116 1.68 -9.07 9.33
C VAL A 116 3.20 -9.19 9.38
N LEU A 117 3.93 -8.24 8.79
CA LEU A 117 5.40 -8.25 8.83
C LEU A 117 5.92 -8.14 10.27
N GLU A 118 5.28 -7.34 11.13
CA GLU A 118 5.62 -7.20 12.55
C GLU A 118 5.42 -8.53 13.29
N GLY A 119 4.26 -9.19 13.09
CA GLY A 119 3.97 -10.51 13.67
C GLY A 119 4.92 -11.61 13.19
N ALA A 120 5.41 -11.50 11.95
CA ALA A 120 6.35 -12.44 11.35
C ALA A 120 7.82 -12.24 11.82
N GLY A 121 8.11 -11.16 12.54
CA GLY A 121 9.42 -10.91 13.15
C GLY A 121 10.24 -9.79 12.52
N ALA A 122 9.63 -8.85 11.79
CA ALA A 122 10.29 -7.61 11.41
C ALA A 122 10.63 -6.77 12.67
N ASP A 123 11.89 -6.39 12.81
CA ASP A 123 12.36 -5.69 14.01
C ASP A 123 12.10 -4.19 13.96
N ARG A 124 12.11 -3.62 12.74
CA ARG A 124 11.82 -2.21 12.46
C ARG A 124 11.09 -2.05 11.12
N PHE A 125 10.56 -0.86 10.91
CA PHE A 125 10.01 -0.44 9.62
C PHE A 125 10.76 0.77 9.07
N ALA A 126 10.67 0.97 7.75
CA ALA A 126 11.12 2.19 7.11
C ALA A 126 10.14 2.70 6.06
N VAL A 127 9.98 4.03 6.00
CA VAL A 127 9.11 4.76 5.06
C VAL A 127 9.88 5.92 4.45
N VAL A 128 9.33 6.61 3.44
CA VAL A 128 10.01 7.79 2.86
C VAL A 128 9.57 9.07 3.55
N TRP A 129 8.28 9.22 3.87
CA TRP A 129 7.75 10.45 4.44
C TRP A 129 7.22 10.25 5.86
N PRO A 130 7.27 11.27 6.74
CA PRO A 130 6.72 11.17 8.11
C PRO A 130 5.25 10.75 8.15
N HIS A 131 4.43 11.22 7.22
CA HIS A 131 3.00 10.89 7.18
C HIS A 131 2.72 9.41 6.98
N GLU A 132 3.57 8.69 6.25
CA GLU A 132 3.47 7.23 6.10
C GLU A 132 3.70 6.54 7.45
N GLY A 133 4.66 7.03 8.24
CA GLY A 133 4.91 6.55 9.59
C GLY A 133 3.72 6.77 10.53
N TYR A 134 3.00 7.88 10.39
CA TYR A 134 1.78 8.13 11.15
C TYR A 134 0.68 7.10 10.82
N LEU A 135 0.53 6.76 9.53
CA LEU A 135 -0.42 5.73 9.09
C LEU A 135 -0.07 4.36 9.67
N LEU A 136 1.22 4.01 9.72
CA LEU A 136 1.66 2.77 10.37
C LEU A 136 1.31 2.75 11.87
N ARG A 137 1.49 3.88 12.58
CA ARG A 137 1.08 3.98 13.99
C ARG A 137 -0.43 3.82 14.18
N GLN A 138 -1.24 4.38 13.28
CA GLN A 138 -2.69 4.19 13.29
C GLN A 138 -3.08 2.73 13.01
N ALA A 139 -2.29 2.02 12.19
CA ALA A 139 -2.46 0.60 11.92
C ALA A 139 -1.96 -0.31 13.07
N GLY A 140 -1.48 0.25 14.17
CA GLY A 140 -1.07 -0.50 15.36
C GLY A 140 0.38 -0.98 15.35
N VAL A 141 1.21 -0.56 14.38
CA VAL A 141 2.64 -0.90 14.35
C VAL A 141 3.32 -0.34 15.58
N THR A 142 3.99 -1.19 16.36
CA THR A 142 4.67 -0.80 17.60
C THR A 142 6.19 -0.71 17.45
N ARG A 143 6.75 -1.38 16.44
CA ARG A 143 8.19 -1.40 16.17
C ARG A 143 8.74 0.00 15.81
N PRO A 144 10.05 0.25 15.97
CA PRO A 144 10.66 1.49 15.52
C PRO A 144 10.44 1.73 14.03
N ILE A 145 10.21 3.00 13.64
CA ILE A 145 9.96 3.39 12.24
C ILE A 145 10.99 4.45 11.85
N LEU A 146 11.80 4.14 10.84
CA LEU A 146 12.76 5.06 10.23
C LEU A 146 12.14 5.79 9.04
N VAL A 147 12.24 7.12 9.02
CA VAL A 147 11.93 7.94 7.84
C VAL A 147 13.22 8.11 7.04
N LEU A 148 13.27 7.48 5.87
CA LEU A 148 14.43 7.47 4.97
C LEU A 148 14.59 8.79 4.21
N GLY A 149 13.48 9.47 3.93
CA GLY A 149 13.46 10.72 3.18
C GLY A 149 13.67 11.94 4.05
N HIS A 150 13.66 13.11 3.39
CA HIS A 150 13.76 14.40 4.06
C HIS A 150 12.54 14.66 4.94
N ALA A 151 12.78 15.04 6.20
CA ALA A 151 11.77 15.60 7.08
C ALA A 151 12.00 17.11 7.23
N PHE A 152 10.96 17.91 7.07
CA PHE A 152 11.07 19.35 7.27
C PHE A 152 11.16 19.66 8.77
N PRO A 153 11.79 20.78 9.18
CA PRO A 153 11.81 21.19 10.59
C PRO A 153 10.41 21.24 11.23
N ALA A 154 9.38 21.59 10.44
CA ALA A 154 7.99 21.61 10.89
C ALA A 154 7.42 20.22 11.26
N ASP A 155 7.99 19.14 10.73
CA ASP A 155 7.56 17.76 11.03
C ASP A 155 8.07 17.27 12.39
N ALA A 156 9.12 17.90 12.95
CA ALA A 156 9.88 17.38 14.09
C ALA A 156 8.99 17.08 15.31
N THR A 157 8.14 18.02 15.71
CA THR A 157 7.26 17.86 16.87
C THR A 157 6.32 16.67 16.72
N GLN A 158 5.73 16.50 15.54
CA GLN A 158 4.78 15.43 15.28
C GLN A 158 5.48 14.08 15.12
N ALA A 159 6.65 14.05 14.48
CA ALA A 159 7.49 12.88 14.36
C ALA A 159 7.92 12.34 15.73
N VAL A 160 8.31 13.21 16.67
CA VAL A 160 8.63 12.82 18.05
C VAL A 160 7.42 12.22 18.75
N ARG A 161 6.24 12.87 18.66
CA ARG A 161 4.99 12.36 19.25
C ARG A 161 4.63 10.97 18.71
N ALA A 162 4.82 10.76 17.42
CA ALA A 162 4.57 9.48 16.75
C ALA A 162 5.71 8.46 16.92
N ARG A 163 6.77 8.80 17.66
CA ARG A 163 7.97 7.96 17.87
C ARG A 163 8.58 7.49 16.54
N LEU A 164 8.81 8.43 15.63
CA LEU A 164 9.53 8.20 14.38
C LEU A 164 11.00 8.58 14.55
N THR A 165 11.90 7.81 13.93
CA THR A 165 13.31 8.17 13.76
C THR A 165 13.45 8.90 12.44
N LEU A 166 13.93 10.14 12.47
CA LEU A 166 14.13 10.94 11.27
C LEU A 166 15.57 10.80 10.76
N THR A 167 15.74 10.74 9.43
CA THR A 167 17.05 10.87 8.80
C THR A 167 17.42 12.34 8.70
N CYS A 168 18.61 12.69 9.19
CA CYS A 168 19.17 14.04 9.08
C CYS A 168 20.34 14.01 8.09
N HIS A 169 20.29 14.90 7.10
CA HIS A 169 21.30 15.08 6.06
C HIS A 169 21.33 16.55 5.66
N SER A 170 22.51 17.05 5.28
CA SER A 170 22.83 18.44 4.95
C SER A 170 22.86 18.70 3.45
#